data_AF-A0A970WC01-F1
#
_entry.id   AF-A0A970WC01-F1
#
_cell.length_a   1.000
_cell.length_b   1.000
_cell.length_c   1.000
_cell.angle_alpha   90.00
_cell.angle_beta   90.00
_cell.angle_gamma   90.00
#
_symmetry.space_group_name_H-M   'P 1'
#
loop_
_entity.id
_entity.type
_entity.pdbx_description
1 polymer ?
#
loop_
_entity_poly.entity_id
_entity_poly.type
_entity_poly.pdbx_seq_one_letter_code
_entity_poly.pdbx_strand_id
1 'polypeptide(L)'
;MKGLIRNDFHNVEGSMKLTMLAFIIIMIVLGIAGIYFPPNSYLASAVIGGTLGAFGALSGTAMQKDGASKWSRFELTMPISRSDVMKARYISFILYILIGLVMAIISALYFMR
;
A
#
# COMPACT_ATOMS: atom_id res chain seq x y z
N MET A 1 7.97 19.96 7.91
CA MET A 1 7.20 18.95 7.16
C MET A 1 7.89 17.59 7.05
N LYS A 2 9.22 17.49 6.82
CA LYS A 2 9.93 16.20 6.66
C LYS A 2 9.75 15.22 7.85
N GLY A 3 9.72 15.73 9.09
CA GLY A 3 9.50 14.91 10.28
C GLY A 3 8.09 14.30 10.37
N LEU A 4 7.07 15.03 9.91
CA LEU A 4 5.69 14.55 9.90
C LEU A 4 5.50 13.40 8.88
N ILE A 5 6.04 13.58 7.67
CA ILE A 5 6.00 12.56 6.61
C ILE A 5 6.70 11.27 7.08
N ARG A 6 7.83 11.40 7.77
CA ARG A 6 8.57 10.25 8.30
C ARG A 6 7.81 9.51 9.39
N ASN A 7 7.08 10.23 10.25
CA ASN A 7 6.23 9.64 11.27
C ASN A 7 5.07 8.85 10.66
N ASP A 8 4.37 9.44 9.68
CA ASP A 8 3.29 8.75 8.95
C ASP A 8 3.80 7.48 8.27
N PHE A 9 4.98 7.57 7.65
CA PHE A 9 5.59 6.41 6.99
C PHE A 9 5.95 5.31 7.99
N HIS A 10 6.54 5.64 9.14
CA HIS A 10 6.81 4.67 10.21
C HIS A 10 5.53 4.05 10.77
N ASN A 11 4.45 4.83 10.87
CA ASN A 11 3.19 4.33 11.41
C ASN A 11 2.57 3.27 10.48
N VAL A 12 2.75 3.42 9.16
CA VAL A 12 2.22 2.51 8.14
C VAL A 12 3.23 1.43 7.73
N GLU A 13 4.53 1.60 8.06
CA GLU A 13 5.62 0.70 7.64
C GLU A 13 5.35 -0.77 7.96
N GLY A 14 4.83 -1.07 9.16
CA GLY A 14 4.49 -2.44 9.54
C GLY A 14 3.40 -3.04 8.66
N SER A 15 2.33 -2.28 8.39
CA SER A 15 1.25 -2.70 7.50
C SER A 15 1.73 -2.83 6.06
N MET A 16 2.54 -1.89 5.59
CA MET A 16 3.12 -1.91 4.24
C MET A 16 4.03 -3.13 4.02
N LYS A 17 4.91 -3.45 5.00
CA LYS A 17 5.75 -4.65 4.96
C LYS A 17 4.93 -5.93 4.92
N LEU A 18 3.86 -6.00 5.71
CA LEU A 18 2.96 -7.15 5.71
C LEU A 18 2.27 -7.33 4.35
N THR A 19 1.76 -6.25 3.76
CA THR A 19 1.12 -6.30 2.43
C THR A 19 2.11 -6.69 1.33
N MET A 20 3.35 -6.17 1.38
CA MET A 20 4.42 -6.59 0.47
C MET A 20 4.78 -8.08 0.62
N LEU A 21 4.95 -8.56 1.86
CA LEU A 21 5.27 -9.96 2.13
C LEU A 21 4.16 -10.88 1.61
N ALA A 22 2.90 -10.55 1.90
CA ALA A 22 1.74 -11.30 1.43
C ALA A 22 1.71 -11.38 -0.10
N PHE A 23 1.99 -10.26 -0.78
CA PHE A 23 2.06 -10.22 -2.23
C PHE A 23 3.16 -11.13 -2.79
N ILE A 24 4.38 -11.08 -2.23
CA ILE A 24 5.50 -11.94 -2.66
C ILE A 24 5.14 -13.43 -2.51
N ILE A 25 4.54 -13.80 -1.37
CA ILE A 25 4.13 -15.19 -1.13
C ILE A 25 3.08 -15.64 -2.15
N ILE A 26 2.07 -14.81 -2.43
CA ILE A 26 1.05 -15.10 -3.44
C ILE A 26 1.70 -15.28 -4.82
N MET A 27 2.63 -14.41 -5.21
CA MET A 27 3.34 -14.53 -6.49
C MET A 27 4.15 -15.82 -6.59
N ILE A 28 4.81 -16.27 -5.52
CA ILE A 28 5.57 -17.53 -5.52
C ILE A 28 4.63 -18.73 -5.67
N VAL A 29 3.50 -18.74 -4.96
CA VAL A 29 2.51 -19.83 -5.02
C VAL A 29 1.91 -19.92 -6.43
N LEU A 30 1.52 -18.78 -7.02
CA LEU A 30 1.06 -18.71 -8.41
C LEU A 30 2.17 -19.03 -9.41
N GLY A 31 3.40 -18.66 -9.08
CA GLY A 31 4.70 -19.13 -9.59
C GLY A 31 4.68 -20.61 -9.95
N ILE A 32 4.56 -21.39 -8.90
CA ILE A 32 4.63 -22.84 -8.92
C ILE A 32 3.38 -23.42 -9.58
N ALA A 33 2.20 -22.88 -9.29
CA ALA A 33 0.94 -23.35 -9.88
C ALA A 33 0.93 -23.19 -11.41
N GLY A 34 1.45 -22.09 -11.95
CA GLY A 34 1.50 -21.85 -13.40
C GLY A 34 2.38 -22.84 -14.19
N ILE A 35 3.21 -23.64 -13.52
CA ILE A 35 3.97 -24.73 -14.15
C ILE A 35 3.03 -25.90 -14.51
N TYR A 36 2.02 -26.14 -13.68
CA TYR A 36 1.11 -27.29 -13.81
C TYR A 36 -0.23 -26.94 -14.43
N PHE A 37 -0.65 -25.67 -14.33
CA PHE A 37 -1.96 -25.20 -14.80
C PHE A 37 -1.81 -24.13 -15.89
N PRO A 38 -2.65 -24.16 -16.94
CA PRO A 38 -2.59 -23.17 -18.01
C PRO A 38 -2.93 -21.74 -17.49
N PRO A 39 -2.45 -20.69 -18.18
CA PRO A 39 -2.74 -19.32 -17.82
C PRO A 39 -4.25 -19.05 -17.77
N ASN A 40 -4.72 -18.46 -16.68
CA ASN A 40 -6.13 -18.11 -16.50
C ASN A 40 -6.31 -16.60 -16.35
N SER A 41 -7.01 -15.98 -17.31
CA SER A 41 -7.26 -14.54 -17.36
C SER A 41 -8.07 -14.02 -16.17
N TYR A 42 -8.93 -14.85 -15.57
CA TYR A 42 -9.67 -14.49 -14.35
C TYR A 42 -8.76 -14.45 -13.13
N LEU A 43 -7.79 -15.36 -13.03
CA LEU A 43 -6.80 -15.33 -11.95
C LEU A 43 -5.87 -14.12 -12.08
N ALA A 44 -5.44 -13.80 -13.31
CA ALA A 44 -4.61 -12.62 -13.57
C ALA A 44 -5.31 -11.32 -13.15
N SER A 45 -6.57 -11.13 -13.56
CA SER A 45 -7.37 -9.96 -13.21
C SER A 45 -7.67 -9.87 -11.71
N ALA A 46 -7.97 -11.00 -11.05
CA ALA A 46 -8.18 -11.05 -9.61
C ALA A 46 -6.93 -10.64 -8.82
N VAL A 47 -5.75 -11.09 -9.25
CA VAL A 47 -4.47 -10.76 -8.63
C VAL A 47 -4.12 -9.29 -8.83
N ILE A 48 -4.22 -8.78 -10.06
CA ILE A 48 -3.96 -7.36 -10.36
C ILE A 48 -4.92 -6.45 -9.56
N GLY A 49 -6.22 -6.77 -9.59
CA GLY A 49 -7.24 -6.02 -8.84
C GLY A 49 -7.04 -6.10 -7.33
N GLY A 50 -6.72 -7.30 -6.81
CA GLY A 50 -6.43 -7.50 -5.39
C GLY A 50 -5.20 -6.72 -4.92
N THR A 51 -4.16 -6.64 -5.76
CA THR A 51 -2.94 -5.87 -5.45
C THR A 51 -3.24 -4.39 -5.37
N LEU A 52 -3.92 -3.83 -6.38
CA LEU A 52 -4.32 -2.42 -6.38
C LEU A 52 -5.27 -2.09 -5.21
N GLY A 53 -6.22 -2.98 -4.93
CA GLY A 53 -7.16 -2.84 -3.82
C GLY A 53 -6.46 -2.87 -2.45
N ALA A 54 -5.52 -3.78 -2.25
CA ALA A 54 -4.77 -3.90 -0.99
C ALA A 54 -3.89 -2.67 -0.73
N PHE A 55 -3.18 -2.17 -1.74
CA PHE A 55 -2.38 -0.94 -1.62
C PHE A 55 -3.25 0.31 -1.49
N GLY A 56 -4.42 0.35 -2.13
CA GLY A 56 -5.43 1.39 -1.88
C GLY A 56 -5.92 1.36 -0.43
N ALA A 57 -6.20 0.18 0.13
CA ALA A 57 -6.64 -0.01 1.50
C ALA A 57 -5.58 0.37 2.56
N LEU A 58 -4.29 0.42 2.19
CA LEU A 58 -3.24 0.97 3.08
C LEU A 58 -3.50 2.45 3.44
N SER A 59 -4.09 3.22 2.54
CA SER A 59 -4.51 4.60 2.86
C SER A 59 -5.61 4.64 3.93
N GLY A 60 -6.58 3.73 3.85
CA GLY A 60 -7.65 3.58 4.84
C GLY A 60 -7.14 3.11 6.20
N THR A 61 -6.24 2.11 6.21
CA THR A 61 -5.62 1.64 7.48
C THR A 61 -4.73 2.69 8.12
N ALA A 62 -4.03 3.52 7.33
CA ALA A 62 -3.32 4.68 7.84
C ALA A 62 -4.28 5.65 8.55
N MET A 63 -5.42 6.00 7.92
CA MET A 63 -6.43 6.87 8.53
C MET A 63 -7.02 6.27 9.82
N GLN A 64 -7.28 4.97 9.84
CA GLN A 64 -7.81 4.27 11.01
C GLN A 64 -6.80 4.25 12.16
N LYS A 65 -5.52 4.02 11.86
CA LYS A 65 -4.45 4.00 12.86
C LYS A 65 -4.19 5.38 13.45
N ASP A 66 -4.34 6.43 12.66
CA ASP A 66 -4.24 7.81 13.12
C ASP A 66 -5.43 8.23 13.99
N GLY A 67 -6.64 7.72 13.68
CA GLY A 67 -7.82 7.86 14.52
C GLY A 67 -7.65 7.15 15.88
N ALA A 68 -7.12 5.92 15.88
CA ALA A 68 -6.85 5.15 17.09
C ALA A 68 -5.75 5.79 17.96
N SER A 69 -4.73 6.38 17.34
CA SER A 69 -3.63 7.07 18.03
C SER A 69 -4.02 8.44 18.60
N LYS A 70 -5.23 8.95 18.31
CA LYS A 70 -5.67 10.33 18.62
C LYS A 70 -4.66 11.40 18.16
N TRP A 71 -3.82 11.08 17.18
CA TRP A 71 -2.69 11.93 16.75
C TRP A 71 -3.18 13.29 16.22
N SER A 72 -4.40 13.34 15.67
CA SER A 72 -5.05 14.58 15.26
C SER A 72 -5.22 15.60 16.41
N ARG A 73 -5.33 15.15 17.67
CA ARG A 73 -5.42 16.04 18.84
C ARG A 73 -4.05 16.61 19.22
N PHE A 74 -2.98 15.84 19.02
CA PHE A 74 -1.60 16.27 19.28
C PHE A 74 -1.07 17.19 18.17
N GLU A 75 -1.42 16.94 16.91
CA GLU A 75 -1.08 17.84 15.79
C GLU A 75 -1.66 19.25 15.94
N LEU A 76 -2.81 19.39 16.60
CA LEU A 76 -3.42 20.69 16.91
C LEU A 76 -2.61 21.56 17.86
N THR A 77 -1.70 20.96 18.65
CA THR A 77 -0.85 21.69 19.61
C THR A 77 0.51 22.08 19.02
N MET A 78 0.85 21.57 17.84
CA MET A 78 2.10 21.91 17.16
C MET A 78 1.91 23.22 16.36
N PRO A 79 2.95 24.08 16.26
CA PRO A 79 2.90 25.33 15.52
C PRO A 79 3.07 25.08 14.01
N ILE A 80 2.23 24.21 13.46
CA ILE A 80 2.24 23.79 12.05
C ILE A 80 0.87 24.06 11.44
N SER A 81 0.87 24.56 10.20
CA SER A 81 -0.37 24.81 9.48
C SER A 81 -1.08 23.49 9.16
N ARG A 82 -2.42 23.43 9.32
CA ARG A 82 -3.19 22.21 8.98
C ARG A 82 -3.05 21.80 7.51
N SER A 83 -2.78 22.78 6.63
CA SER A 83 -2.47 22.53 5.22
C SER A 83 -1.21 21.71 5.01
N ASP A 84 -0.19 21.88 5.84
CA ASP A 84 1.08 21.15 5.70
C ASP A 84 0.96 19.70 6.18
N VAL A 85 0.11 19.47 7.19
CA VAL A 85 -0.26 18.13 7.66
C VAL A 85 -1.01 17.36 6.57
N MET A 86 -2.02 18.00 5.95
CA MET A 86 -2.78 17.37 4.86
C MET A 86 -1.89 17.06 3.65
N LYS A 87 -0.99 17.97 3.28
CA LYS A 87 -0.03 17.74 2.19
C LYS A 87 0.90 16.55 2.46
N ALA A 88 1.42 16.44 3.69
CA ALA A 88 2.26 15.32 4.09
C ALA A 88 1.54 13.97 3.92
N ARG A 89 0.27 13.89 4.33
CA ARG A 89 -0.55 12.68 4.20
C ARG A 89 -0.81 12.29 2.75
N TYR A 90 -1.16 13.28 1.91
CA TYR A 90 -1.39 13.05 0.48
C TYR A 90 -0.13 12.56 -0.24
N ILE A 91 1.04 13.09 0.10
CA ILE A 91 2.32 12.62 -0.45
C ILE A 91 2.55 11.15 -0.11
N SER A 92 2.29 10.75 1.14
CA SER A 92 2.39 9.34 1.56
C SER A 92 1.40 8.44 0.81
N PHE A 93 0.16 8.89 0.58
CA PHE A 93 -0.81 8.12 -0.20
C PHE A 93 -0.42 7.97 -1.67
N ILE A 94 0.11 9.01 -2.29
CA ILE A 94 0.64 8.95 -3.66
C ILE A 94 1.77 7.91 -3.74
N LEU A 95 2.65 7.84 -2.75
CA LEU A 95 3.70 6.83 -2.68
C LEU A 95 3.14 5.41 -2.57
N TYR A 96 2.12 5.18 -1.74
CA TYR A 96 1.50 3.84 -1.63
C TYR A 96 0.83 3.41 -2.93
N ILE A 97 0.16 4.33 -3.62
CA ILE A 97 -0.46 4.07 -4.93
C ILE A 97 0.61 3.75 -5.99
N LEU A 98 1.70 4.51 -6.03
CA LEU A 98 2.82 4.25 -6.95
C LEU A 98 3.40 2.85 -6.74
N ILE A 99 3.64 2.45 -5.49
CA ILE A 99 4.14 1.12 -5.15
C ILE A 99 3.15 0.03 -5.59
N GLY A 100 1.86 0.21 -5.31
CA GLY A 100 0.82 -0.73 -5.74
C GLY A 100 0.75 -0.87 -7.26
N LEU A 101 0.94 0.23 -7.99
CA LEU A 101 0.94 0.24 -9.45
C LEU A 101 2.15 -0.49 -10.04
N VAL A 102 3.34 -0.29 -9.47
CA VAL A 102 4.54 -1.05 -9.84
C VAL A 102 4.33 -2.56 -9.62
N MET A 103 3.76 -2.95 -8.47
CA MET A 103 3.48 -4.36 -8.17
C MET A 103 2.41 -4.96 -9.12
N ALA A 104 1.41 -4.18 -9.49
CA ALA A 104 0.40 -4.58 -10.47
C ALA A 104 1.02 -4.82 -11.86
N ILE A 105 1.94 -3.95 -12.29
CA ILE A 105 2.68 -4.12 -13.56
C ILE A 105 3.53 -5.40 -13.52
N ILE A 106 4.23 -5.65 -12.40
CA ILE A 106 5.01 -6.88 -12.22
C ILE A 106 4.11 -8.12 -12.31
N SER A 107 2.93 -8.07 -11.69
CA SER A 107 1.94 -9.16 -11.76
C SER A 107 1.45 -9.41 -13.19
N ALA A 108 1.18 -8.33 -13.94
CA ALA A 108 0.75 -8.42 -15.32
C ALA A 108 1.83 -9.03 -16.22
N LEU A 109 3.09 -8.62 -16.04
CA LEU A 109 4.23 -9.19 -16.75
C LEU A 109 4.40 -10.68 -16.44
N TYR A 110 4.21 -11.07 -15.17
CA TYR A 110 4.29 -12.46 -14.74
C TYR A 110 3.25 -13.35 -15.45
N PHE A 111 2.01 -12.87 -15.60
CA PHE A 111 0.93 -13.62 -16.26
C PHE A 111 0.97 -13.60 -17.80
N MET A 112 1.74 -12.70 -18.40
CA MET A 112 1.89 -12.61 -19.87
C MET A 112 2.90 -13.63 -20.43
N ARG A 113 3.71 -14.25 -19.56
CA ARG A 113 4.70 -15.27 -19.91
C ARG A 113 4.07 -16.66 -19.98
#